data_AF-A0A8A1M8S9-F1
#
_entry.id   AF-A0A8A1M8S9-F1
#
_cell.length_a   1.000
_cell.length_b   1.000
_cell.length_c   1.000
_cell.angle_alpha   90.00
_cell.angle_beta   90.00
_cell.angle_gamma   90.00
#
_symmetry.space_group_name_H-M   'P 1'
#
loop_
_entity.id
_entity.type
_entity.pdbx_description
1 polymer ?
#
loop_
_entity_poly.entity_id
_entity_poly.type
_entity_poly.pdbx_seq_one_letter_code
_entity_poly.pdbx_strand_id
1 'polypeptide(L)'
;MPSPQISPTSSPFGGPNHDESLSRDPRKSSPDSLKFDPARSLGEFASNVTSIAAISVERERLKKRSQAESTDLRKASDRNFQYPSVAKRLKTGKEELDNELVRVDEKLKIHQKMQQELIKGLAANFMSSQQQAQHRVEIEDMKNDLREIKSELYRVANLQAGITPTLDSLKSSIQSNDNLIADIEQWKSSIEMELKNVRSELSTKQNDHKNATESVVTSQSKSIEQKECQQEQTLDSNLKFAKDESKLEPSAKAHERDSSKRLDTLDRVVSEHAKTGREVSEGAESLMYSHSEPITDGCPQFGTPAEVMIQLQNLRQIQDAKDEAIADELDKYESRIARLEEVMSKLKQMDRRNETNSQTVGTSMHQMNAELEQLRQAINGLSQHVNNRFQLVENQSRTLQAHQIALNSLETRYNHLSTEPIVKQMVIAMQEMYPHASLVQQEIPIIHDKLNRLTSALDSVRSDISAAENTRSALISDMTAERDRMAQEIISLTSKIEELGSVQSKLNGIEKVLRSRMDEVENVVATNLASVMLNVDKRLPPQNP
;
A
#
# COMPACT_ATOMS: atom_id res chain seq x y z
N MET A 1 25.14 -11.37 -42.19
CA MET A 1 24.60 -12.72 -41.93
C MET A 1 25.74 -13.74 -41.99
N PRO A 2 26.41 -13.93 -40.85
CA PRO A 2 26.85 -15.26 -40.45
C PRO A 2 26.50 -15.55 -38.98
N SER A 3 26.15 -16.80 -38.72
CA SER A 3 25.83 -17.34 -37.39
C SER A 3 27.05 -17.35 -36.46
N PRO A 4 26.90 -17.04 -35.16
CA PRO A 4 27.92 -17.39 -34.17
C PRO A 4 27.60 -18.74 -33.53
N GLN A 5 28.60 -19.61 -33.59
CA GLN A 5 28.75 -20.79 -32.74
C GLN A 5 28.89 -20.35 -31.27
N ILE A 6 28.23 -21.07 -30.36
CA ILE A 6 28.57 -21.06 -28.93
C ILE A 6 28.67 -22.50 -28.46
N SER A 7 29.89 -22.87 -28.07
CA SER A 7 30.26 -24.13 -27.41
C SER A 7 29.82 -24.15 -25.93
N PRO A 8 29.80 -25.33 -25.28
CA PRO A 8 29.00 -25.56 -24.08
C PRO A 8 29.75 -25.16 -22.81
N THR A 9 29.03 -24.59 -21.84
CA THR A 9 29.54 -24.36 -20.49
C THR A 9 28.79 -25.27 -19.52
N SER A 10 29.56 -26.15 -18.90
CA SER A 10 29.26 -26.96 -17.75
C SER A 10 28.71 -26.15 -16.58
N SER A 11 27.62 -26.62 -15.96
CA SER A 11 27.46 -26.53 -14.51
C SER A 11 26.62 -27.69 -13.98
N PRO A 12 27.02 -28.34 -12.87
CA PRO A 12 26.37 -29.52 -12.32
C PRO A 12 25.51 -29.14 -11.11
N PHE A 13 24.21 -29.36 -11.16
CA PHE A 13 23.41 -29.48 -9.93
C PHE A 13 22.31 -30.51 -10.15
N GLY A 14 22.47 -31.63 -9.46
CA GLY A 14 21.56 -32.76 -9.49
C GLY A 14 20.24 -32.44 -8.80
N GLY A 15 19.16 -32.75 -9.51
CA GLY A 15 17.86 -33.06 -8.93
C GLY A 15 17.59 -34.54 -9.15
N PRO A 16 17.20 -35.31 -8.12
CA PRO A 16 16.94 -36.73 -8.28
C PRO A 16 15.60 -36.93 -9.01
N ASN A 17 15.70 -37.44 -10.23
CA ASN A 17 14.59 -38.14 -10.88
C ASN A 17 14.35 -39.45 -10.13
N HIS A 18 13.28 -39.53 -9.34
CA HIS A 18 12.63 -40.80 -9.02
C HIS A 18 11.35 -40.89 -9.86
N ASP A 19 11.56 -41.20 -11.13
CA ASP A 19 10.55 -41.84 -11.96
C ASP A 19 10.67 -43.34 -11.72
N GLU A 20 10.11 -43.80 -10.60
CA GLU A 20 10.08 -45.21 -10.20
C GLU A 20 8.63 -45.71 -10.30
N SER A 21 8.14 -45.70 -11.54
CA SER A 21 6.94 -46.41 -11.97
C SER A 21 7.21 -47.92 -11.98
N LEU A 22 7.57 -48.50 -10.84
CA LEU A 22 7.57 -49.94 -10.65
C LEU A 22 6.13 -50.41 -10.49
N SER A 23 5.62 -50.94 -11.61
CA SER A 23 4.52 -51.91 -11.69
C SER A 23 4.58 -52.91 -10.54
N ARG A 24 3.93 -52.56 -9.42
CA ARG A 24 3.77 -53.43 -8.27
C ARG A 24 2.63 -54.39 -8.57
N ASP A 25 2.99 -55.63 -8.87
CA ASP A 25 2.05 -56.75 -9.03
C ASP A 25 1.10 -56.83 -7.81
N PRO A 26 -0.22 -56.64 -7.99
CA PRO A 26 -1.19 -56.65 -6.89
C PRO A 26 -1.32 -58.01 -6.18
N ARG A 27 -0.68 -59.07 -6.70
CA ARG A 27 -0.86 -60.44 -6.20
C ARG A 27 0.24 -60.90 -5.23
N LYS A 28 1.21 -60.04 -4.89
CA LYS A 28 2.35 -60.38 -4.02
C LYS A 28 2.51 -59.47 -2.79
N SER A 29 1.49 -58.74 -2.38
CA SER A 29 1.49 -58.15 -1.03
C SER A 29 1.38 -59.30 -0.01
N SER A 30 2.46 -59.51 0.74
CA SER A 30 2.42 -60.15 2.07
C SER A 30 1.13 -59.75 2.80
N PRO A 31 0.38 -60.68 3.43
CA PRO A 31 -0.84 -60.34 4.14
C PRO A 31 -0.47 -59.39 5.28
N ASP A 32 -0.67 -58.10 5.05
CA ASP A 32 -0.59 -57.09 6.11
C ASP A 32 -1.51 -57.54 7.23
N SER A 33 -0.90 -57.67 8.40
CA SER A 33 -1.53 -58.12 9.61
C SER A 33 -2.79 -57.31 9.89
N LEU A 34 -3.90 -58.02 10.12
CA LEU A 34 -5.07 -57.55 10.86
C LEU A 34 -5.93 -56.48 10.19
N LYS A 35 -6.15 -56.54 8.88
CA LYS A 35 -7.35 -55.89 8.33
C LYS A 35 -8.56 -56.76 8.65
N PHE A 36 -9.43 -56.27 9.54
CA PHE A 36 -10.70 -56.94 9.87
C PHE A 36 -11.46 -57.25 8.58
N ASP A 37 -11.79 -58.53 8.39
CA ASP A 37 -12.62 -59.01 7.28
C ASP A 37 -14.03 -59.28 7.82
N PRO A 38 -15.00 -58.37 7.60
CA PRO A 38 -16.34 -58.50 8.12
C PRO A 38 -17.04 -59.78 7.65
N ALA A 39 -16.75 -60.24 6.43
CA ALA A 39 -17.39 -61.42 5.86
C ALA A 39 -16.91 -62.69 6.58
N ARG A 40 -15.61 -62.78 6.86
CA ARG A 40 -15.03 -63.89 7.62
C ARG A 40 -15.53 -63.91 9.07
N SER A 41 -15.49 -62.78 9.76
CA SER A 41 -15.97 -62.71 11.15
C SER A 41 -17.47 -62.99 11.29
N LEU A 42 -18.28 -62.56 10.32
CA LEU A 42 -19.71 -62.90 10.27
C LEU A 42 -19.93 -64.40 9.98
N GLY A 43 -19.10 -65.01 9.13
CA GLY A 43 -19.10 -66.45 8.88
C GLY A 43 -18.76 -67.27 10.13
N GLU A 44 -17.73 -66.86 10.88
CA GLU A 44 -17.35 -67.48 12.15
C GLU A 44 -18.46 -67.35 13.21
N PHE A 45 -19.13 -66.19 13.27
CA PHE A 45 -20.30 -65.98 14.11
C PHE A 45 -21.47 -66.91 13.75
N ALA A 46 -21.83 -67.00 12.46
CA ALA A 46 -22.91 -67.87 11.99
C ALA A 46 -22.62 -69.37 12.26
N SER A 47 -21.37 -69.79 12.06
CA SER A 47 -20.91 -71.14 12.38
C SER A 47 -21.05 -71.46 13.88
N ASN A 48 -20.69 -70.50 14.74
CA ASN A 48 -20.85 -70.67 16.19
C ASN A 48 -22.33 -70.73 16.61
N VAL A 49 -23.18 -69.85 16.07
CA VAL A 49 -24.64 -69.89 16.32
C VAL A 49 -25.24 -71.24 15.93
N THR A 50 -24.84 -71.79 14.79
CA THR A 50 -25.27 -73.12 14.34
C THR A 50 -24.82 -74.22 15.31
N SER A 51 -23.59 -74.11 15.82
CA SER A 51 -23.05 -75.04 16.83
C SER A 51 -23.82 -74.97 18.15
N ILE A 52 -24.14 -73.76 18.64
CA ILE A 52 -24.97 -73.55 19.84
C ILE A 52 -26.34 -74.19 19.67
N ALA A 53 -26.98 -74.01 18.51
CA ALA A 53 -28.28 -74.59 18.23
C ALA A 53 -28.23 -76.14 18.27
N ALA A 54 -27.23 -76.74 17.63
CA ALA A 54 -27.04 -78.19 17.63
C ALA A 54 -26.81 -78.76 19.06
N ILE A 55 -25.93 -78.13 19.84
CA ILE A 55 -25.63 -78.51 21.24
C ILE A 55 -26.88 -78.36 22.12
N SER A 56 -27.66 -77.30 21.92
CA SER A 56 -28.91 -77.07 22.67
C SER A 56 -29.96 -78.16 22.41
N VAL A 57 -30.07 -78.62 21.16
CA VAL A 57 -30.96 -79.74 20.80
C VAL A 57 -30.48 -81.05 21.44
N GLU A 58 -29.17 -81.30 21.44
CA GLU A 58 -28.58 -82.48 22.09
C GLU A 58 -28.81 -82.47 23.60
N ARG A 59 -28.62 -81.31 24.25
CA ARG A 59 -28.90 -81.09 25.67
C ARG A 59 -30.35 -81.43 26.02
N GLU A 60 -31.31 -80.90 25.27
CA GLU A 60 -32.73 -81.18 25.49
C GLU A 60 -33.07 -82.67 25.31
N ARG A 61 -32.43 -83.35 24.34
CA ARG A 61 -32.59 -84.80 24.14
C ARG A 61 -32.03 -85.60 25.31
N LEU A 62 -30.85 -85.24 25.82
CA LEU A 62 -30.24 -85.91 26.98
C LEU A 62 -31.06 -85.68 28.26
N LYS A 63 -31.52 -84.45 28.48
CA LYS A 63 -32.40 -84.11 29.61
C LYS A 63 -33.68 -84.94 29.62
N LYS A 64 -34.34 -85.10 28.46
CA LYS A 64 -35.53 -85.96 28.32
C LYS A 64 -35.22 -87.44 28.62
N ARG A 65 -34.07 -87.95 28.17
CA ARG A 65 -33.63 -89.33 28.45
C ARG A 65 -33.32 -89.54 29.94
N SER A 66 -32.57 -88.63 30.57
CA SER A 66 -32.27 -88.70 32.01
C SER A 66 -33.56 -88.67 32.84
N GLN A 67 -34.54 -87.83 32.47
CA GLN A 67 -35.85 -87.80 33.13
C GLN A 67 -36.62 -89.11 32.98
N ALA A 68 -36.62 -89.72 31.79
CA ALA A 68 -37.26 -91.02 31.55
C ALA A 68 -36.59 -92.13 32.38
N GLU A 69 -35.25 -92.19 32.38
CA GLU A 69 -34.49 -93.17 33.15
C GLU A 69 -34.64 -92.99 34.66
N SER A 70 -34.71 -91.73 35.14
CA SER A 70 -35.02 -91.44 36.54
C SER A 70 -36.44 -91.87 36.93
N THR A 71 -37.40 -91.82 36.00
CA THR A 71 -38.77 -92.28 36.23
C THR A 71 -38.83 -93.80 36.30
N ASP A 72 -38.10 -94.49 35.43
CA ASP A 72 -38.04 -95.95 35.43
C ASP A 72 -37.23 -96.51 36.61
N LEU A 73 -36.16 -95.83 37.02
CA LEU A 73 -35.42 -96.14 38.25
C LEU A 73 -36.34 -96.03 39.46
N ARG A 74 -37.14 -94.95 39.56
CA ARG A 74 -38.11 -94.78 40.65
C ARG A 74 -39.13 -95.93 40.68
N LYS A 75 -39.70 -96.31 39.52
CA LYS A 75 -40.61 -97.46 39.43
C LYS A 75 -39.96 -98.78 39.84
N ALA A 76 -38.68 -98.98 39.52
CA ALA A 76 -37.91 -100.16 39.88
C ALA A 76 -37.53 -100.19 41.37
N SER A 77 -37.40 -99.03 42.03
CA SER A 77 -37.13 -98.92 43.46
C SER A 77 -38.39 -99.01 44.34
N ASP A 78 -39.53 -98.47 43.89
CA ASP A 78 -40.78 -98.40 44.68
C ASP A 78 -41.51 -99.76 44.78
N ARG A 79 -41.30 -100.64 43.80
CA ARG A 79 -41.78 -102.02 43.84
C ARG A 79 -40.64 -102.85 44.41
N ASN A 80 -40.89 -103.78 45.34
CA ASN A 80 -39.91 -104.81 45.77
C ASN A 80 -39.49 -105.67 44.55
N PHE A 81 -38.74 -105.10 43.64
CA PHE A 81 -38.55 -105.57 42.28
C PHE A 81 -37.55 -106.72 42.36
N GLN A 82 -37.97 -107.90 41.87
CA GLN A 82 -37.23 -109.16 42.02
C GLN A 82 -35.84 -109.19 41.36
N TYR A 83 -35.42 -108.12 40.67
CA TYR A 83 -34.18 -108.07 39.90
C TYR A 83 -33.33 -106.84 40.26
N PRO A 84 -32.51 -106.90 41.32
CA PRO A 84 -31.59 -105.84 41.72
C PRO A 84 -30.61 -105.39 40.61
N SER A 85 -30.31 -106.29 39.68
CA SER A 85 -29.46 -105.99 38.51
C SER A 85 -30.05 -104.92 37.59
N VAL A 86 -31.38 -104.86 37.43
CA VAL A 86 -32.07 -103.86 36.61
C VAL A 86 -32.00 -102.48 37.26
N ALA A 87 -32.23 -102.40 38.58
CA ALA A 87 -32.11 -101.16 39.33
C ALA A 87 -30.67 -100.62 39.32
N LYS A 88 -29.67 -101.52 39.46
CA LYS A 88 -28.25 -101.14 39.34
C LYS A 88 -27.93 -100.59 37.95
N ARG A 89 -28.40 -101.26 36.88
CA ARG A 89 -28.20 -100.79 35.50
C ARG A 89 -28.83 -99.41 35.27
N LEU A 90 -30.08 -99.20 35.70
CA LEU A 90 -30.77 -97.91 35.55
C LEU A 90 -30.11 -96.80 36.38
N LYS A 91 -29.54 -97.13 37.54
CA LYS A 91 -28.76 -96.18 38.34
C LYS A 91 -27.50 -95.76 37.61
N THR A 92 -26.73 -96.71 37.07
CA THR A 92 -25.51 -96.43 36.31
C THR A 92 -25.83 -95.67 35.02
N GLY A 93 -26.85 -96.06 34.26
CA GLY A 93 -27.24 -95.36 33.03
C GLY A 93 -27.72 -93.92 33.29
N LYS A 94 -28.46 -93.69 34.38
CA LYS A 94 -28.80 -92.33 34.82
C LYS A 94 -27.55 -91.50 35.12
N GLU A 95 -26.61 -92.05 35.88
CA GLU A 95 -25.35 -91.37 36.22
C GLU A 95 -24.52 -91.05 34.97
N GLU A 96 -24.46 -91.95 33.99
CA GLU A 96 -23.83 -91.70 32.69
C GLU A 96 -24.53 -90.58 31.90
N LEU A 97 -25.87 -90.55 31.87
CA LEU A 97 -26.63 -89.49 31.21
C LEU A 97 -26.46 -88.13 31.90
N ASP A 98 -26.41 -88.12 33.23
CA ASP A 98 -26.19 -86.89 34.01
C ASP A 98 -24.77 -86.36 33.78
N ASN A 99 -23.76 -87.24 33.72
CA ASN A 99 -22.38 -86.87 33.36
C ASN A 99 -22.26 -86.31 31.93
N GLU A 100 -22.95 -86.92 30.96
CA GLU A 100 -22.98 -86.41 29.58
C GLU A 100 -23.71 -85.06 29.50
N LEU A 101 -24.78 -84.87 30.27
CA LEU A 101 -25.48 -83.59 30.35
C LEU A 101 -24.57 -82.47 30.86
N VAL A 102 -23.78 -82.73 31.91
CA VAL A 102 -22.78 -81.78 32.42
C VAL A 102 -21.74 -81.43 31.36
N ARG A 103 -21.27 -82.42 30.58
CA ARG A 103 -20.31 -82.20 29.49
C ARG A 103 -20.91 -81.34 28.38
N VAL A 104 -22.16 -81.59 27.99
CA VAL A 104 -22.88 -80.80 26.98
C VAL A 104 -23.15 -79.38 27.48
N ASP A 105 -23.48 -79.20 28.76
CA ASP A 105 -23.65 -77.88 29.37
C ASP A 105 -22.35 -77.06 29.37
N GLU A 106 -21.21 -77.67 29.68
CA GLU A 106 -19.91 -76.98 29.62
C GLU A 106 -19.54 -76.60 28.18
N LYS A 107 -19.80 -77.49 27.20
CA LYS A 107 -19.61 -77.18 25.78
C LYS A 107 -20.50 -76.02 25.33
N LEU A 108 -21.76 -75.99 25.76
CA LEU A 108 -22.69 -74.90 25.46
C LEU A 108 -22.18 -73.57 26.03
N LYS A 109 -21.69 -73.58 27.28
CA LYS A 109 -21.11 -72.40 27.93
C LYS A 109 -19.88 -71.86 27.18
N ILE A 110 -18.99 -72.73 26.71
CA ILE A 110 -17.82 -72.34 25.91
C ILE A 110 -18.26 -71.65 24.61
N HIS A 111 -19.21 -72.24 23.88
CA HIS A 111 -19.71 -71.66 22.64
C HIS A 111 -20.45 -70.32 22.86
N GLN A 112 -21.22 -70.20 23.93
CA GLN A 112 -21.87 -68.95 24.33
C GLN A 112 -20.85 -67.85 24.66
N LYS A 113 -19.77 -68.19 25.38
CA LYS A 113 -18.67 -67.25 25.65
C LYS A 113 -18.01 -66.80 24.34
N MET A 114 -17.70 -67.74 23.45
CA MET A 114 -17.14 -67.44 22.13
C MET A 114 -18.09 -66.55 21.29
N GLN A 115 -19.40 -66.75 21.40
CA GLN A 115 -20.39 -65.91 20.72
C GLN A 115 -20.34 -64.47 21.25
N GLN A 116 -20.25 -64.28 22.57
CA GLN A 116 -20.13 -62.95 23.17
C GLN A 116 -18.83 -62.25 22.77
N GLU A 117 -17.72 -62.98 22.71
CA GLU A 117 -16.44 -62.44 22.24
C GLU A 117 -16.51 -62.02 20.76
N LEU A 118 -17.12 -62.84 19.90
CA LEU A 118 -17.35 -62.49 18.49
C LEU A 118 -18.26 -61.26 18.35
N ILE A 119 -19.34 -61.15 19.14
CA ILE A 119 -20.22 -59.96 19.13
C ILE A 119 -19.44 -58.71 19.55
N LYS A 120 -18.65 -58.79 20.63
CA LYS A 120 -17.81 -57.67 21.10
C LYS A 120 -16.80 -57.27 20.03
N GLY A 121 -16.15 -58.23 19.39
CA GLY A 121 -15.20 -58.00 18.30
C GLY A 121 -15.86 -57.34 17.09
N LEU A 122 -17.01 -57.85 16.63
CA LEU A 122 -17.77 -57.25 15.54
C LEU A 122 -18.16 -55.80 15.87
N ALA A 123 -18.72 -55.55 17.05
CA ALA A 123 -19.13 -54.21 17.48
C ALA A 123 -17.97 -53.22 17.51
N ALA A 124 -16.84 -53.59 18.10
CA ALA A 124 -15.65 -52.73 18.17
C ALA A 124 -15.13 -52.37 16.77
N ASN A 125 -15.11 -53.34 15.84
CA ASN A 125 -14.65 -53.12 14.48
C ASN A 125 -15.62 -52.27 13.66
N PHE A 126 -16.94 -52.45 13.82
CA PHE A 126 -17.93 -51.60 13.17
C PHE A 126 -17.82 -50.14 13.64
N MET A 127 -17.72 -49.90 14.95
CA MET A 127 -17.56 -48.55 15.49
C MET A 127 -16.26 -47.88 15.03
N SER A 128 -15.15 -48.62 15.03
CA SER A 128 -13.86 -48.14 14.51
C SER A 128 -13.93 -47.79 13.02
N SER A 129 -14.58 -48.63 12.21
CA SER A 129 -14.75 -48.37 10.77
C SER A 129 -15.61 -47.13 10.49
N GLN A 130 -16.64 -46.89 11.30
CA GLN A 130 -17.50 -45.71 11.19
C GLN A 130 -16.73 -44.43 11.54
N GLN A 131 -15.96 -44.44 12.62
CA GLN A 131 -15.10 -43.31 13.00
C GLN A 131 -14.06 -43.03 11.92
N GLN A 132 -13.46 -44.07 11.33
CA GLN A 132 -12.50 -43.90 10.24
C GLN A 132 -13.15 -43.33 8.97
N ALA A 133 -14.39 -43.71 8.66
CA ALA A 133 -15.14 -43.12 7.55
C ALA A 133 -15.45 -41.63 7.81
N GLN A 134 -15.81 -41.28 9.04
CA GLN A 134 -16.08 -39.90 9.44
C GLN A 134 -14.83 -39.03 9.33
N HIS A 135 -13.69 -39.49 9.85
CA HIS A 135 -12.41 -38.80 9.67
C HIS A 135 -11.98 -38.67 8.21
N ARG A 136 -12.34 -39.61 7.34
CA ARG A 136 -12.07 -39.48 5.89
C ARG A 136 -12.88 -38.35 5.26
N VAL A 137 -14.13 -38.18 5.65
CA VAL A 137 -14.97 -37.06 5.18
C VAL A 137 -14.38 -35.75 5.68
N GLU A 138 -14.05 -35.63 6.97
CA GLU A 138 -13.42 -34.43 7.54
C GLU A 138 -12.09 -34.07 6.86
N ILE A 139 -11.25 -35.07 6.54
CA ILE A 139 -10.00 -34.85 5.80
C ILE A 139 -10.26 -34.35 4.38
N GLU A 140 -11.30 -34.87 3.72
CA GLU A 140 -11.62 -34.45 2.36
C GLU A 140 -12.24 -33.04 2.33
N ASP A 141 -13.05 -32.69 3.33
CA ASP A 141 -13.55 -31.33 3.52
C ASP A 141 -12.40 -30.35 3.78
N MET A 142 -11.48 -30.66 4.70
CA MET A 142 -10.29 -29.83 4.95
C MET A 142 -9.41 -29.66 3.69
N LYS A 143 -9.33 -30.66 2.81
CA LYS A 143 -8.61 -30.53 1.53
C LYS A 143 -9.32 -29.59 0.56
N ASN A 144 -10.66 -29.59 0.56
CA ASN A 144 -11.44 -28.68 -0.26
C ASN A 144 -11.27 -27.25 0.23
N ASP A 145 -11.32 -27.02 1.54
CA ASP A 145 -11.05 -25.71 2.15
C ASP A 145 -9.64 -25.20 1.81
N LEU A 146 -8.62 -26.08 1.91
CA LEU A 146 -7.25 -25.73 1.51
C LEU A 146 -7.14 -25.37 0.02
N ARG A 147 -7.92 -26.02 -0.84
CA ARG A 147 -7.95 -25.71 -2.28
C ARG A 147 -8.60 -24.35 -2.53
N GLU A 148 -9.68 -24.04 -1.82
CA GLU A 148 -10.36 -22.75 -1.88
C GLU A 148 -9.44 -21.62 -1.40
N ILE A 149 -8.82 -21.77 -0.22
CA ILE A 149 -7.85 -20.82 0.33
C ILE A 149 -6.70 -20.59 -0.65
N LYS A 150 -6.19 -21.65 -1.27
CA LYS A 150 -5.12 -21.52 -2.27
C LYS A 150 -5.58 -20.71 -3.49
N SER A 151 -6.82 -20.90 -3.95
CA SER A 151 -7.39 -20.14 -5.07
C SER A 151 -7.58 -18.66 -4.73
N GLU A 152 -8.02 -18.35 -3.50
CA GLU A 152 -8.13 -16.98 -3.00
C GLU A 152 -6.77 -16.32 -2.85
N LEU A 153 -5.75 -17.05 -2.39
CA LEU A 153 -4.38 -16.54 -2.32
C LEU A 153 -3.85 -16.16 -3.71
N TYR A 154 -4.13 -16.95 -4.75
CA TYR A 154 -3.80 -16.58 -6.12
C TYR A 154 -4.54 -15.33 -6.59
N ARG A 155 -5.81 -15.17 -6.20
CA ARG A 155 -6.60 -13.97 -6.52
C ARG A 155 -6.00 -12.73 -5.86
N VAL A 156 -5.61 -12.81 -4.59
CA VAL A 156 -4.93 -11.74 -3.86
C VAL A 156 -3.58 -11.39 -4.50
N ALA A 157 -2.78 -12.39 -4.88
CA ALA A 157 -1.52 -12.17 -5.57
C ALA A 157 -1.71 -11.44 -6.92
N ASN A 158 -2.75 -11.80 -7.68
CA ASN A 158 -3.09 -11.12 -8.93
C ASN A 158 -3.57 -9.68 -8.70
N LEU A 159 -4.37 -9.42 -7.66
CA LEU A 159 -4.76 -8.07 -7.27
C LEU A 159 -3.54 -7.23 -6.87
N GLN A 160 -2.62 -7.80 -6.09
CA GLN A 160 -1.37 -7.15 -5.73
C GLN A 160 -0.53 -6.81 -6.98
N ALA A 161 -0.42 -7.75 -7.93
CA ALA A 161 0.25 -7.50 -9.20
C ALA A 161 -0.41 -6.38 -10.02
N GLY A 162 -1.73 -6.19 -9.90
CA GLY A 162 -2.45 -5.07 -10.51
C GLY A 162 -2.26 -3.73 -9.80
N ILE A 163 -2.06 -3.72 -8.48
CA ILE A 163 -1.87 -2.51 -7.68
C ILE A 163 -0.47 -1.92 -7.88
N THR A 164 0.58 -2.75 -7.95
CA THR A 164 1.97 -2.30 -8.13
C THR A 164 2.16 -1.30 -9.29
N PRO A 165 1.71 -1.56 -10.52
CA PRO A 165 1.90 -0.61 -11.63
C PRO A 165 1.11 0.69 -11.44
N THR A 166 -0.04 0.65 -10.76
CA THR A 166 -0.80 1.88 -10.45
C THR A 166 -0.05 2.75 -9.43
N LEU A 167 0.61 2.12 -8.47
CA LEU A 167 1.42 2.80 -7.45
C LEU A 167 2.70 3.39 -8.07
N ASP A 168 3.33 2.67 -9.00
CA ASP A 168 4.47 3.17 -9.77
C ASP A 168 4.06 4.36 -10.66
N SER A 169 2.91 4.28 -11.34
CA SER A 169 2.37 5.39 -12.14
C SER A 169 2.07 6.62 -11.27
N LEU A 170 1.50 6.43 -10.09
CA LEU A 170 1.24 7.52 -9.15
C LEU A 170 2.54 8.15 -8.66
N LYS A 171 3.55 7.33 -8.34
CA LYS A 171 4.89 7.79 -7.93
C LYS A 171 5.56 8.62 -9.03
N SER A 172 5.50 8.17 -10.28
CA SER A 172 5.99 8.96 -11.43
C SER A 172 5.22 10.26 -11.62
N SER A 173 3.90 10.26 -11.40
CA SER A 173 3.09 11.49 -11.46
C SER A 173 3.46 12.49 -10.36
N ILE A 174 3.71 12.01 -9.13
CA ILE A 174 4.15 12.86 -8.02
C ILE A 174 5.51 13.49 -8.36
N GLN A 175 6.46 12.69 -8.84
CA GLN A 175 7.77 13.18 -9.25
C GLN A 175 7.68 14.21 -10.40
N SER A 176 6.77 14.02 -11.36
CA SER A 176 6.52 15.00 -12.41
C SER A 176 5.97 16.32 -11.84
N ASN A 177 5.09 16.25 -10.84
CA ASN A 177 4.55 17.45 -10.20
C ASN A 177 5.61 18.18 -9.38
N ASP A 178 6.49 17.46 -8.68
CA ASP A 178 7.62 18.06 -7.96
C ASP A 178 8.56 18.82 -8.91
N ASN A 179 8.82 18.27 -10.10
CA ASN A 179 9.60 18.97 -11.13
C ASN A 179 8.89 20.25 -11.60
N LEU A 180 7.57 20.21 -11.84
CA LEU A 180 6.79 21.39 -12.21
C LEU A 180 6.79 22.46 -11.11
N ILE A 181 6.75 22.06 -9.84
CA ILE A 181 6.85 22.98 -8.70
C ILE A 181 8.23 23.66 -8.69
N ALA A 182 9.30 22.90 -8.90
CA ALA A 182 10.66 23.44 -8.97
C ALA A 182 10.81 24.46 -10.12
N ASP A 183 10.25 24.17 -11.30
CA ASP A 183 10.25 25.09 -12.44
C ASP A 183 9.47 26.39 -12.13
N ILE A 184 8.33 26.28 -11.45
CA ILE A 184 7.53 27.45 -11.02
C ILE A 184 8.31 28.29 -10.00
N GLU A 185 8.99 27.67 -9.04
CA GLU A 185 9.81 28.38 -8.05
C GLU A 185 10.98 29.11 -8.72
N GLN A 186 11.65 28.47 -9.68
CA GLN A 186 12.70 29.10 -10.46
C GLN A 186 12.17 30.30 -11.27
N TRP A 187 11.04 30.14 -11.95
CA TRP A 187 10.40 31.22 -12.71
C TRP A 187 10.00 32.38 -11.80
N LYS A 188 9.46 32.09 -10.62
CA LYS A 188 9.15 33.10 -9.59
C LYS A 188 10.41 33.87 -9.16
N SER A 189 11.52 33.19 -8.87
CA SER A 189 12.78 33.86 -8.53
C SER A 189 13.30 34.74 -9.67
N SER A 190 13.15 34.31 -10.93
CA SER A 190 13.49 35.12 -12.10
C SER A 190 12.67 36.41 -12.16
N ILE A 191 11.35 36.31 -12.01
CA ILE A 191 10.45 37.47 -12.00
C ILE A 191 10.75 38.41 -10.84
N GLU A 192 11.02 37.88 -9.65
CA GLU A 192 11.37 38.71 -8.49
C GLU A 192 12.67 39.50 -8.72
N MET A 193 13.66 38.90 -9.38
CA MET A 193 14.88 39.61 -9.78
C MET A 193 14.60 40.69 -10.82
N GLU A 194 13.79 40.40 -11.84
CA GLU A 194 13.39 41.40 -12.85
C GLU A 194 12.62 42.56 -12.23
N LEU A 195 11.66 42.28 -11.34
CA LEU A 195 10.91 43.30 -10.61
C LEU A 195 11.82 44.17 -9.74
N LYS A 196 12.83 43.56 -9.09
CA LYS A 196 13.83 44.30 -8.32
C LYS A 196 14.65 45.21 -9.23
N ASN A 197 15.03 44.73 -10.42
CA ASN A 197 15.78 45.52 -11.40
C ASN A 197 14.94 46.70 -11.95
N VAL A 198 13.69 46.45 -12.36
CA VAL A 198 12.76 47.49 -12.81
C VAL A 198 12.51 48.52 -11.70
N ARG A 199 12.36 48.08 -10.44
CA ARG A 199 12.24 48.99 -9.30
C ARG A 199 13.48 49.86 -9.11
N SER A 200 14.69 49.30 -9.28
CA SER A 200 15.91 50.11 -9.21
C SER A 200 16.01 51.10 -10.37
N GLU A 201 15.67 50.70 -11.60
CA GLU A 201 15.65 51.59 -12.77
C GLU A 201 14.63 52.72 -12.63
N LEU A 202 13.44 52.42 -12.09
CA LEU A 202 12.44 53.45 -11.82
C LEU A 202 12.92 54.44 -10.76
N SER A 203 13.59 53.95 -9.71
CA SER A 203 14.16 54.78 -8.66
C SER A 203 15.27 55.70 -9.19
N THR A 204 16.16 55.20 -10.04
CA THR A 204 17.20 56.03 -10.67
C THR A 204 16.57 57.06 -11.60
N LYS A 205 15.60 56.69 -12.45
CA LYS A 205 14.87 57.64 -13.30
C LYS A 205 14.13 58.71 -12.51
N GLN A 206 13.51 58.34 -11.39
CA GLN A 206 12.83 59.29 -10.51
C GLN A 206 13.83 60.28 -9.89
N ASN A 207 15.00 59.81 -9.45
CA ASN A 207 16.07 60.67 -8.94
C ASN A 207 16.63 61.57 -10.04
N ASP A 208 16.88 61.05 -11.25
CA ASP A 208 17.33 61.83 -12.41
C ASP A 208 16.33 62.93 -12.76
N HIS A 209 15.04 62.59 -12.81
CA HIS A 209 13.97 63.56 -13.06
C HIS A 209 13.89 64.61 -11.95
N LYS A 210 14.01 64.21 -10.68
CA LYS A 210 14.05 65.12 -9.55
C LYS A 210 15.24 66.08 -9.65
N ASN A 211 16.44 65.56 -9.92
CA ASN A 211 17.65 66.36 -10.10
C ASN A 211 17.54 67.32 -11.30
N ALA A 212 16.96 66.87 -12.42
CA ALA A 212 16.70 67.70 -13.60
C ALA A 212 15.70 68.82 -13.28
N THR A 213 14.62 68.50 -12.56
CA THR A 213 13.61 69.48 -12.14
C THR A 213 14.23 70.50 -11.18
N GLU A 214 15.01 70.07 -10.19
CA GLU A 214 15.74 70.95 -9.28
C GLU A 214 16.75 71.84 -10.05
N SER A 215 17.43 71.31 -11.07
CA SER A 215 18.32 72.09 -11.94
C SER A 215 17.57 73.16 -12.75
N VAL A 216 16.41 72.82 -13.32
CA VAL A 216 15.55 73.77 -14.04
C VAL A 216 15.01 74.84 -13.09
N VAL A 217 14.52 74.45 -11.92
CA VAL A 217 14.03 75.40 -10.91
C VAL A 217 15.14 76.33 -10.44
N THR A 218 16.33 75.81 -10.13
CA THR A 218 17.46 76.63 -9.69
C THR A 218 17.98 77.56 -10.79
N SER A 219 18.03 77.11 -12.05
CA SER A 219 18.41 77.97 -13.18
C SER A 219 17.36 79.05 -13.47
N GLN A 220 16.07 78.72 -13.38
CA GLN A 220 14.99 79.68 -13.51
C GLN A 220 14.99 80.69 -12.36
N SER A 221 15.19 80.26 -11.11
CA SER A 221 15.34 81.17 -9.96
C SER A 221 16.50 82.14 -10.15
N LYS A 222 17.67 81.66 -10.59
CA LYS A 222 18.81 82.54 -10.91
C LYS A 222 18.51 83.51 -12.05
N SER A 223 17.76 83.08 -13.06
CA SER A 223 17.34 83.95 -14.17
C SER A 223 16.35 85.02 -13.71
N ILE A 224 15.42 84.69 -12.80
CA ILE A 224 14.50 85.64 -12.18
C ILE A 224 15.27 86.65 -11.34
N GLU A 225 16.15 86.18 -10.46
CA GLU A 225 17.00 87.02 -9.60
C GLU A 225 17.87 87.98 -10.45
N GLN A 226 18.43 87.49 -11.57
CA GLN A 226 19.16 88.34 -12.51
C GLN A 226 18.28 89.40 -13.17
N LYS A 227 17.05 89.04 -13.56
CA LYS A 227 16.09 89.98 -14.15
C LYS A 227 15.61 91.02 -13.13
N GLU A 228 15.41 90.62 -11.88
CA GLU A 228 15.10 91.52 -10.77
C GLU A 228 16.24 92.51 -10.54
N CYS A 229 17.49 92.05 -10.48
CA CYS A 229 18.66 92.93 -10.40
C CYS A 229 18.77 93.91 -11.58
N GLN A 230 18.50 93.45 -12.82
CA GLN A 230 18.47 94.34 -13.99
C GLN A 230 17.33 95.35 -13.92
N GLN A 231 16.15 94.92 -13.49
CA GLN A 231 15.01 95.79 -13.32
C GLN A 231 15.26 96.84 -12.23
N GLU A 232 15.86 96.46 -11.11
CA GLU A 232 16.24 97.37 -10.02
C GLU A 232 17.27 98.39 -10.51
N GLN A 233 18.28 97.98 -11.30
CA GLN A 233 19.21 98.91 -11.96
C GLN A 233 18.51 99.86 -12.94
N THR A 234 17.48 99.39 -13.65
CA THR A 234 16.70 100.21 -14.58
C THR A 234 15.78 101.19 -13.83
N LEU A 235 15.23 100.78 -12.68
CA LEU A 235 14.44 101.65 -11.83
C LEU A 235 15.32 102.69 -11.15
N ASP A 236 16.51 102.34 -10.68
CA ASP A 236 17.47 103.29 -10.10
C ASP A 236 18.00 104.29 -11.14
N SER A 237 18.22 103.85 -12.39
CA SER A 237 18.59 104.76 -13.47
C SER A 237 17.44 105.71 -13.84
N ASN A 238 16.21 105.21 -13.92
CA ASN A 238 15.01 106.03 -14.12
C ASN A 238 14.74 106.98 -12.94
N LEU A 239 15.03 106.57 -11.70
CA LEU A 239 14.94 107.41 -10.52
C LEU A 239 16.00 108.51 -10.52
N LYS A 240 17.20 108.23 -11.05
CA LYS A 240 18.23 109.25 -11.31
C LYS A 240 17.78 110.25 -12.39
N PHE A 241 17.18 109.79 -13.49
CA PHE A 241 16.59 110.68 -14.50
C PHE A 241 15.45 111.53 -13.93
N ALA A 242 14.59 110.96 -13.09
CA ALA A 242 13.52 111.70 -12.41
C ALA A 242 14.04 112.71 -11.36
N LYS A 243 15.26 112.53 -10.84
CA LYS A 243 15.87 113.48 -9.89
C LYS A 243 16.45 114.72 -10.58
N ASP A 244 16.92 114.61 -11.83
CA ASP A 244 17.38 115.75 -12.63
C ASP A 244 16.23 116.49 -13.34
N GLU A 245 15.03 115.91 -13.36
CA GLU A 245 13.83 116.47 -14.01
C GLU A 245 12.74 116.87 -12.98
N SER A 246 13.13 117.62 -11.94
CA SER A 246 12.22 118.16 -10.92
C SER A 246 12.26 119.70 -10.83
N LYS A 247 12.00 120.36 -11.96
CA LYS A 247 11.36 121.70 -12.00
C LYS A 247 10.30 121.70 -13.09
N LEU A 248 9.04 121.64 -12.65
CA LEU A 248 7.76 121.84 -13.34
C LEU A 248 6.85 120.59 -13.36
N GLU A 249 5.96 120.57 -12.36
CA GLU A 249 4.59 120.03 -12.45
C GLU A 249 3.76 120.78 -13.53
N PRO A 250 2.52 120.37 -13.86
CA PRO A 250 1.85 119.08 -13.64
C PRO A 250 1.11 118.58 -14.91
N SER A 251 0.90 117.27 -15.11
CA SER A 251 -0.17 116.78 -16.02
C SER A 251 -0.53 115.30 -15.82
N ALA A 252 -0.83 114.90 -14.58
CA ALA A 252 -1.44 113.60 -14.31
C ALA A 252 -2.96 113.66 -14.55
N LYS A 253 -3.37 113.77 -15.83
CA LYS A 253 -4.78 113.54 -16.25
C LYS A 253 -4.98 113.17 -17.73
N ALA A 254 -3.89 112.94 -18.49
CA ALA A 254 -3.98 112.54 -19.90
C ALA A 254 -3.63 111.06 -20.19
N HIS A 255 -3.03 110.34 -19.23
CA HIS A 255 -2.50 109.00 -19.51
C HIS A 255 -3.53 107.86 -19.38
N GLU A 256 -4.66 108.08 -18.70
CA GLU A 256 -5.69 107.05 -18.49
C GLU A 256 -6.57 106.83 -19.73
N ARG A 257 -6.71 107.84 -20.61
CA ARG A 257 -7.46 107.70 -21.87
C ARG A 257 -6.69 106.99 -22.97
N ASP A 258 -5.36 106.98 -22.93
CA ASP A 258 -4.55 106.34 -23.96
C ASP A 258 -4.42 104.83 -23.73
N SER A 259 -4.37 104.41 -22.46
CA SER A 259 -4.41 103.00 -22.05
C SER A 259 -5.73 102.33 -22.43
N SER A 260 -6.86 103.05 -22.30
CA SER A 260 -8.17 102.54 -22.72
C SER A 260 -8.27 102.40 -24.25
N LYS A 261 -7.71 103.34 -25.02
CA LYS A 261 -7.68 103.25 -26.49
C LYS A 261 -6.77 102.13 -27.00
N ARG A 262 -5.65 101.86 -26.32
CA ARG A 262 -4.73 100.76 -26.66
C ARG A 262 -5.33 99.38 -26.35
N LEU A 263 -6.15 99.26 -25.32
CA LEU A 263 -6.90 98.03 -25.04
C LEU A 263 -8.00 97.78 -26.09
N ASP A 264 -8.76 98.83 -26.45
CA ASP A 264 -9.80 98.72 -27.49
C ASP A 264 -9.21 98.43 -28.89
N THR A 265 -8.01 98.95 -29.19
CA THR A 265 -7.32 98.59 -30.45
C THR A 265 -6.79 97.17 -30.43
N LEU A 266 -6.34 96.65 -29.28
CA LEU A 266 -5.89 95.27 -29.18
C LEU A 266 -7.07 94.29 -29.29
N ASP A 267 -8.20 94.59 -28.66
CA ASP A 267 -9.42 93.79 -28.77
C ASP A 267 -10.01 93.80 -30.19
N ARG A 268 -9.90 94.95 -30.89
CA ARG A 268 -10.24 95.06 -32.32
C ARG A 268 -9.28 94.25 -33.20
N VAL A 269 -7.98 94.28 -32.94
CA VAL A 269 -6.98 93.53 -33.73
C VAL A 269 -7.09 92.01 -33.48
N VAL A 270 -7.41 91.59 -32.26
CA VAL A 270 -7.67 90.17 -31.94
C VAL A 270 -8.98 89.70 -32.59
N SER A 271 -10.02 90.53 -32.61
CA SER A 271 -11.27 90.24 -33.32
C SER A 271 -11.11 90.22 -34.85
N GLU A 272 -10.27 91.11 -35.42
CA GLU A 272 -9.90 91.09 -36.84
C GLU A 272 -9.04 89.88 -37.21
N HIS A 273 -8.14 89.44 -36.32
CA HIS A 273 -7.37 88.20 -36.53
C HIS A 273 -8.22 86.94 -36.40
N ALA A 274 -9.23 86.94 -35.55
CA ALA A 274 -10.22 85.86 -35.47
C ALA A 274 -11.16 85.82 -36.69
N LYS A 275 -11.36 86.95 -37.39
CA LYS A 275 -12.11 87.03 -38.65
C LYS A 275 -11.26 86.62 -39.86
N THR A 276 -10.03 87.13 -39.97
CA THR A 276 -9.09 86.78 -41.04
C THR A 276 -8.62 85.32 -40.96
N GLY A 277 -8.53 84.74 -39.76
CA GLY A 277 -8.28 83.31 -39.58
C GLY A 277 -9.42 82.40 -40.08
N ARG A 278 -10.64 82.95 -40.26
CA ARG A 278 -11.80 82.22 -40.80
C ARG A 278 -11.95 82.40 -42.32
N GLU A 279 -11.38 83.46 -42.90
CA GLU A 279 -11.44 83.76 -44.34
C GLU A 279 -10.23 83.23 -45.13
N VAL A 280 -9.10 82.91 -44.48
CA VAL A 280 -7.94 82.25 -45.11
C VAL A 280 -8.13 80.72 -45.29
N SER A 281 -9.24 80.17 -44.78
CA SER A 281 -9.65 78.78 -45.01
C SER A 281 -10.45 78.56 -46.31
N GLU A 282 -10.86 79.61 -47.02
CA GLU A 282 -11.79 79.48 -48.18
C GLU A 282 -11.31 80.16 -49.49
N GLY A 283 -10.07 80.68 -49.57
CA GLY A 283 -9.65 81.56 -50.67
C GLY A 283 -8.47 81.09 -51.54
N ALA A 284 -8.22 79.79 -51.69
CA ALA A 284 -7.06 79.27 -52.43
C ALA A 284 -7.31 78.95 -53.93
N GLU A 285 -8.42 79.40 -54.52
CA GLU A 285 -8.71 79.18 -55.94
C GLU A 285 -9.21 80.47 -56.61
N SER A 286 -8.36 81.49 -56.81
CA SER A 286 -8.64 82.49 -57.84
C SER A 286 -7.47 83.38 -58.24
N LEU A 287 -7.07 83.22 -59.50
CA LEU A 287 -6.52 84.22 -60.43
C LEU A 287 -5.13 84.84 -60.21
N MET A 288 -4.20 84.39 -61.06
CA MET A 288 -3.25 85.25 -61.76
C MET A 288 -3.93 85.91 -62.97
N TYR A 289 -3.82 87.22 -63.15
CA TYR A 289 -3.28 87.87 -64.36
C TYR A 289 -3.30 89.42 -64.26
N SER A 290 -2.24 90.03 -64.80
CA SER A 290 -1.84 91.43 -64.62
C SER A 290 -2.21 92.39 -65.76
N HIS A 291 -2.28 93.68 -65.40
CA HIS A 291 -1.79 94.91 -66.07
C HIS A 291 -2.19 95.34 -67.51
N SER A 292 -2.85 96.52 -67.58
CA SER A 292 -2.44 97.84 -68.15
C SER A 292 -1.66 97.91 -69.48
N GLU A 293 -2.04 98.74 -70.47
CA GLU A 293 -1.67 100.18 -70.78
C GLU A 293 -2.01 100.47 -72.29
N PRO A 294 -1.70 101.59 -73.02
CA PRO A 294 -1.09 102.92 -72.74
C PRO A 294 -1.71 104.16 -73.50
N ILE A 295 -0.95 105.28 -73.47
CA ILE A 295 -1.15 106.72 -73.76
C ILE A 295 -0.70 107.16 -75.18
N THR A 296 -1.16 108.34 -75.66
CA THR A 296 -0.49 109.24 -76.67
C THR A 296 -1.03 110.68 -76.53
N ASP A 297 -0.43 111.82 -76.92
CA ASP A 297 0.93 112.36 -77.20
C ASP A 297 0.70 113.84 -77.65
N GLY A 298 1.69 114.76 -77.55
CA GLY A 298 1.56 116.14 -78.07
C GLY A 298 2.65 117.17 -77.69
N CYS A 299 3.45 117.60 -78.68
CA CYS A 299 4.58 118.56 -78.69
C CYS A 299 4.14 120.06 -78.77
N PRO A 300 4.93 121.12 -78.40
CA PRO A 300 5.75 121.85 -79.42
C PRO A 300 6.95 122.79 -78.96
N GLN A 301 7.78 123.15 -79.96
CA GLN A 301 8.48 124.44 -80.30
C GLN A 301 9.82 124.93 -79.66
N PHE A 302 10.64 125.58 -80.52
CA PHE A 302 12.10 125.86 -80.47
C PHE A 302 12.52 127.25 -79.90
N GLY A 303 13.76 127.36 -79.37
CA GLY A 303 14.41 128.60 -78.87
C GLY A 303 15.83 128.87 -79.44
N THR A 304 16.36 130.08 -79.19
CA THR A 304 17.48 130.80 -79.84
C THR A 304 18.91 130.36 -79.44
N PRO A 305 20.00 130.75 -80.16
CA PRO A 305 21.34 130.15 -79.98
C PRO A 305 22.01 130.31 -78.60
N ALA A 306 21.68 131.35 -77.83
CA ALA A 306 22.13 131.49 -76.44
C ALA A 306 21.32 130.58 -75.50
N GLU A 307 20.03 130.40 -75.79
CA GLU A 307 19.21 129.35 -75.16
C GLU A 307 19.70 127.96 -75.57
N VAL A 308 20.25 127.76 -76.76
CA VAL A 308 20.83 126.48 -77.17
C VAL A 308 22.08 126.13 -76.36
N MET A 309 22.93 127.10 -75.97
CA MET A 309 24.06 126.80 -75.07
C MET A 309 23.61 126.54 -73.63
N ILE A 310 22.63 127.28 -73.12
CA ILE A 310 22.04 127.00 -71.80
C ILE A 310 21.29 125.66 -71.83
N GLN A 311 20.60 125.35 -72.94
CA GLN A 311 19.97 124.05 -73.18
C GLN A 311 21.02 122.95 -73.34
N LEU A 312 22.19 123.19 -73.95
CA LEU A 312 23.27 122.21 -74.03
C LEU A 312 23.88 121.94 -72.66
N GLN A 313 24.06 122.97 -71.83
CA GLN A 313 24.56 122.81 -70.48
C GLN A 313 23.51 122.17 -69.56
N ASN A 314 22.24 122.52 -69.72
CA ASN A 314 21.13 121.83 -69.07
C ASN A 314 21.01 120.40 -69.57
N LEU A 315 21.21 120.10 -70.86
CA LEU A 315 21.21 118.75 -71.40
C LEU A 315 22.38 117.95 -70.86
N ARG A 316 23.55 118.58 -70.65
CA ARG A 316 24.70 117.92 -70.02
C ARG A 316 24.46 117.65 -68.54
N GLN A 317 23.89 118.60 -67.80
CA GLN A 317 23.45 118.36 -66.41
C GLN A 317 22.32 117.33 -66.31
N ILE A 318 21.37 117.32 -67.24
CA ILE A 318 20.31 116.31 -67.32
C ILE A 318 20.92 114.95 -67.67
N GLN A 319 21.95 114.93 -68.51
CA GLN A 319 22.65 113.70 -68.86
C GLN A 319 23.43 113.17 -67.67
N ASP A 320 24.19 114.02 -66.97
CA ASP A 320 24.91 113.62 -65.75
C ASP A 320 23.91 113.16 -64.66
N ALA A 321 22.78 113.86 -64.49
CA ALA A 321 21.72 113.46 -63.56
C ALA A 321 21.01 112.16 -63.97
N LYS A 322 20.88 111.90 -65.27
CA LYS A 322 20.34 110.63 -65.79
C LYS A 322 21.33 109.50 -65.61
N ASP A 323 22.61 109.74 -65.86
CA ASP A 323 23.67 108.75 -65.70
C ASP A 323 23.84 108.40 -64.21
N GLU A 324 23.72 109.38 -63.31
CA GLU A 324 23.66 109.16 -61.86
C GLU A 324 22.40 108.36 -61.48
N ALA A 325 21.22 108.72 -62.00
CA ALA A 325 19.98 107.98 -61.72
C ALA A 325 20.01 106.54 -62.27
N ILE A 326 20.67 106.33 -63.41
CA ILE A 326 20.91 105.00 -63.99
C ILE A 326 21.89 104.22 -63.12
N ALA A 327 22.95 104.86 -62.61
CA ALA A 327 23.89 104.23 -61.69
C ALA A 327 23.18 103.80 -60.39
N ASP A 328 22.35 104.67 -59.80
CA ASP A 328 21.54 104.35 -58.61
C ASP A 328 20.55 103.20 -58.87
N GLU A 329 19.88 103.19 -60.03
CA GLU A 329 19.01 102.08 -60.43
C GLU A 329 19.80 100.78 -60.61
N LEU A 330 20.99 100.83 -61.22
CA LEU A 330 21.86 99.66 -61.40
C LEU A 330 22.35 99.12 -60.06
N ASP A 331 22.77 99.97 -59.12
CA ASP A 331 23.14 99.57 -57.76
C ASP A 331 21.97 98.91 -57.01
N LYS A 332 20.75 99.41 -57.25
CA LYS A 332 19.52 98.82 -56.71
C LYS A 332 19.21 97.46 -57.34
N TYR A 333 19.44 97.28 -58.64
CA TYR A 333 19.30 95.98 -59.30
C TYR A 333 20.38 94.99 -58.85
N GLU A 334 21.63 95.43 -58.68
CA GLU A 334 22.71 94.61 -58.16
C GLU A 334 22.41 94.16 -56.72
N SER A 335 21.92 95.07 -55.87
CA SER A 335 21.43 94.73 -54.54
C SER A 335 20.27 93.72 -54.55
N ARG A 336 19.40 93.80 -55.55
CA ARG A 336 18.27 92.86 -55.72
C ARG A 336 18.74 91.50 -56.22
N ILE A 337 19.73 91.46 -57.11
CA ILE A 337 20.37 90.22 -57.59
C ILE A 337 21.09 89.54 -56.44
N ALA A 338 21.88 90.26 -55.65
CA ALA A 338 22.56 89.72 -54.47
C ALA A 338 21.57 89.09 -53.46
N ARG A 339 20.42 89.73 -53.22
CA ARG A 339 19.35 89.15 -52.37
C ARG A 339 18.74 87.90 -52.99
N LEU A 340 18.53 87.86 -54.30
CA LEU A 340 18.01 86.67 -54.98
C LEU A 340 19.01 85.51 -54.94
N GLU A 341 20.31 85.78 -55.08
CA GLU A 341 21.37 84.78 -54.92
C GLU A 341 21.45 84.24 -53.49
N GLU A 342 21.23 85.08 -52.48
CA GLU A 342 21.12 84.65 -51.09
C GLU A 342 19.90 83.74 -50.88
N VAL A 343 18.74 84.09 -51.44
CA VAL A 343 17.53 83.27 -51.38
C VAL A 343 17.73 81.93 -52.12
N MET A 344 18.36 81.93 -53.30
CA MET A 344 18.70 80.71 -54.02
C MET A 344 19.68 79.84 -53.23
N SER A 345 20.66 80.44 -52.56
CA SER A 345 21.61 79.72 -51.72
C SER A 345 20.93 79.08 -50.51
N LYS A 346 19.97 79.79 -49.87
CA LYS A 346 19.14 79.24 -48.79
C LYS A 346 18.23 78.12 -49.30
N LEU A 347 17.62 78.26 -50.47
CA LEU A 347 16.78 77.22 -51.06
C LEU A 347 17.60 75.97 -51.37
N LYS A 348 18.80 76.12 -51.93
CA LYS A 348 19.72 75.03 -52.23
C LYS A 348 20.26 74.35 -50.96
N GLN A 349 20.41 75.10 -49.88
CA GLN A 349 20.74 74.57 -48.56
C GLN A 349 19.56 73.80 -47.94
N MET A 350 18.33 74.28 -48.16
CA MET A 350 17.10 73.60 -47.76
C MET A 350 16.92 72.27 -48.52
N ASP A 351 17.27 72.25 -49.81
CA ASP A 351 17.18 71.05 -50.65
C ASP A 351 18.15 69.95 -50.18
N ARG A 352 19.40 70.33 -49.84
CA ARG A 352 20.37 69.42 -49.21
C ARG A 352 19.93 68.92 -47.82
N ARG A 353 19.14 69.73 -47.09
CA ARG A 353 18.55 69.35 -45.79
C ARG A 353 17.35 68.40 -45.97
N ASN A 354 16.64 68.49 -47.10
CA ASN A 354 15.52 67.60 -47.42
C ASN A 354 15.97 66.24 -47.98
N GLU A 355 17.11 66.16 -48.68
CA GLU A 355 17.71 64.87 -49.07
C GLU A 355 18.19 64.06 -47.86
N THR A 356 18.77 64.73 -46.85
CA THR A 356 19.16 64.09 -45.58
C THR A 356 17.97 63.70 -44.70
N ASN A 357 16.84 64.43 -44.80
CA ASN A 357 15.58 64.04 -44.17
C ASN A 357 14.87 62.89 -44.91
N SER A 358 15.04 62.75 -46.23
CA SER A 358 14.45 61.64 -46.99
C SER A 358 15.11 60.28 -46.66
N GLN A 359 16.39 60.29 -46.28
CA GLN A 359 17.10 59.09 -45.83
C GLN A 359 16.74 58.69 -44.39
N THR A 360 16.35 59.64 -43.53
CA THR A 360 15.85 59.39 -42.16
C THR A 360 14.37 58.99 -42.12
N VAL A 361 13.56 59.42 -43.10
CA VAL A 361 12.19 58.92 -43.28
C VAL A 361 12.18 57.45 -43.71
N GLY A 362 13.16 57.00 -44.51
CA GLY A 362 13.33 55.59 -44.86
C GLY A 362 13.63 54.69 -43.64
N THR A 363 14.56 55.10 -42.77
CA THR A 363 14.85 54.38 -41.51
C THR A 363 13.70 54.48 -40.50
N SER A 364 13.02 55.63 -40.42
CA SER A 364 11.82 55.81 -39.59
C SER A 364 10.65 54.94 -40.05
N MET A 365 10.44 54.77 -41.36
CA MET A 365 9.43 53.85 -41.90
C MET A 365 9.75 52.38 -41.58
N HIS A 366 11.01 51.97 -41.68
CA HIS A 366 11.41 50.60 -41.28
C HIS A 366 11.24 50.37 -39.78
N GLN A 367 11.50 51.37 -38.94
CA GLN A 367 11.27 51.30 -37.50
C GLN A 367 9.78 51.27 -37.16
N MET A 368 8.96 52.11 -37.79
CA MET A 368 7.51 52.14 -37.60
C MET A 368 6.87 50.82 -38.07
N ASN A 369 7.39 50.22 -39.15
CA ASN A 369 6.95 48.91 -39.62
C ASN A 369 7.36 47.78 -38.65
N ALA A 370 8.54 47.88 -38.03
CA ALA A 370 8.97 46.94 -36.99
C ALA A 370 8.10 47.04 -35.73
N GLU A 371 7.74 48.25 -35.31
CA GLU A 371 6.82 48.50 -34.19
C GLU A 371 5.39 48.01 -34.51
N LEU A 372 4.92 48.21 -35.74
CA LEU A 372 3.64 47.67 -36.20
C LEU A 372 3.63 46.14 -36.20
N GLU A 373 4.72 45.50 -36.64
CA GLU A 373 4.82 44.05 -36.64
C GLU A 373 4.96 43.50 -35.20
N GLN A 374 5.68 44.18 -34.31
CA GLN A 374 5.71 43.86 -32.88
C GLN A 374 4.34 43.99 -32.24
N LEU A 375 3.59 45.05 -32.55
CA LEU A 375 2.22 45.22 -32.07
C LEU A 375 1.31 44.11 -32.62
N ARG A 376 1.47 43.74 -33.89
CA ARG A 376 0.71 42.65 -34.51
C ARG A 376 1.02 41.31 -33.86
N GLN A 377 2.29 41.04 -33.54
CA GLN A 377 2.71 39.87 -32.78
C GLN A 377 2.14 39.89 -31.35
N ALA A 378 2.14 41.04 -30.68
CA ALA A 378 1.55 41.20 -29.35
C ALA A 378 0.04 40.97 -29.37
N ILE A 379 -0.68 41.49 -30.39
CA ILE A 379 -2.11 41.26 -30.59
C ILE A 379 -2.38 39.77 -30.85
N ASN A 380 -1.57 39.12 -31.68
CA ASN A 380 -1.69 37.68 -31.94
C ASN A 380 -1.42 36.85 -30.67
N GLY A 381 -0.40 37.21 -29.89
CA GLY A 381 -0.09 36.58 -28.60
C GLY A 381 -1.21 36.77 -27.58
N LEU A 382 -1.80 37.95 -27.52
CA LEU A 382 -2.97 38.24 -26.69
C LEU A 382 -4.20 37.44 -27.15
N SER A 383 -4.44 37.38 -28.46
CA SER A 383 -5.53 36.59 -29.04
C SER A 383 -5.38 35.10 -28.69
N GLN A 384 -4.17 34.56 -28.79
CA GLN A 384 -3.88 33.18 -28.37
C GLN A 384 -4.08 32.98 -26.86
N HIS A 385 -3.64 33.93 -26.03
CA HIS A 385 -3.87 33.87 -24.58
C HIS A 385 -5.36 33.91 -24.23
N VAL A 386 -6.12 34.77 -24.88
CA VAL A 386 -7.58 34.87 -24.72
C VAL A 386 -8.24 33.57 -25.16
N ASN A 387 -7.83 32.99 -26.28
CA ASN A 387 -8.36 31.71 -26.75
C ASN A 387 -8.05 30.55 -25.77
N ASN A 388 -6.83 30.51 -25.24
CA ASN A 388 -6.45 29.53 -24.22
C ASN A 388 -7.27 29.70 -22.91
N ARG A 389 -7.53 30.94 -22.49
CA ARG A 389 -8.41 31.25 -21.36
C ARG A 389 -9.85 30.80 -21.63
N PHE A 390 -10.38 31.02 -22.84
CA PHE A 390 -11.70 30.55 -23.22
C PHE A 390 -11.79 29.02 -23.15
N GLN A 391 -10.80 28.30 -23.68
CA GLN A 391 -10.76 26.84 -23.57
C GLN A 391 -10.67 26.36 -22.12
N LEU A 392 -9.91 27.04 -21.27
CA LEU A 392 -9.83 26.71 -19.84
C LEU A 392 -11.19 26.90 -19.15
N VAL A 393 -11.88 28.01 -19.41
CA VAL A 393 -13.22 28.28 -18.87
C VAL A 393 -14.23 27.25 -19.38
N GLU A 394 -14.16 26.87 -20.65
CA GLU A 394 -15.03 25.84 -21.22
C GLU A 394 -14.79 24.46 -20.57
N ASN A 395 -13.52 24.10 -20.32
CA ASN A 395 -13.18 22.87 -19.61
C ASN A 395 -13.70 22.91 -18.16
N GLN A 396 -13.56 24.04 -17.46
CA GLN A 396 -14.12 24.21 -16.11
C GLN A 396 -15.65 24.11 -16.10
N SER A 397 -16.33 24.68 -17.11
CA SER A 397 -17.77 24.58 -17.29
C SER A 397 -18.22 23.11 -17.47
N ARG A 398 -17.51 22.34 -18.30
CA ARG A 398 -17.78 20.90 -18.48
C ARG A 398 -17.58 20.12 -17.17
N THR A 399 -16.55 20.44 -16.39
CA THR A 399 -16.32 19.81 -15.08
C THR A 399 -17.44 20.14 -14.09
N LEU A 400 -17.88 21.40 -14.03
CA LEU A 400 -19.01 21.81 -13.18
C LEU A 400 -20.30 21.10 -13.59
N GLN A 401 -20.55 20.94 -14.89
CA GLN A 401 -21.70 20.19 -15.40
C GLN A 401 -21.63 18.71 -14.98
N ALA A 402 -20.46 18.08 -15.06
CA ALA A 402 -20.26 16.71 -14.60
C ALA A 402 -20.52 16.56 -13.10
N HIS A 403 -20.04 17.50 -12.28
CA HIS A 403 -20.33 17.52 -10.85
C HIS A 403 -21.82 17.69 -10.56
N GLN A 404 -22.52 18.55 -11.29
CA GLN A 404 -23.97 18.71 -11.15
C GLN A 404 -24.73 17.41 -11.45
N ILE A 405 -24.35 16.70 -12.51
CA ILE A 405 -24.94 15.40 -12.86
C ILE A 405 -24.68 14.38 -11.75
N ALA A 406 -23.46 14.34 -11.21
CA ALA A 406 -23.10 13.44 -10.11
C ALA A 406 -23.89 13.73 -8.84
N LEU A 407 -24.07 15.02 -8.49
CA LEU A 407 -24.88 15.46 -7.35
C LEU A 407 -26.35 15.08 -7.54
N ASN A 408 -26.95 15.35 -8.70
CA ASN A 408 -28.33 14.97 -8.99
C ASN A 408 -28.53 13.45 -8.91
N SER A 409 -27.55 12.65 -9.38
CA SER A 409 -27.57 11.19 -9.27
C SER A 409 -27.47 10.73 -7.81
N LEU A 410 -26.65 11.39 -7.00
CA LEU A 410 -26.52 11.09 -5.58
C LEU A 410 -27.81 11.47 -4.82
N GLU A 411 -28.37 12.65 -5.09
CA GLU A 411 -29.64 13.11 -4.52
C GLU A 411 -30.77 12.15 -4.90
N THR A 412 -30.84 11.74 -6.17
CA THR A 412 -31.81 10.73 -6.61
C THR A 412 -31.60 9.43 -5.83
N ARG A 413 -30.37 8.89 -5.75
CA ARG A 413 -30.11 7.67 -4.97
C ARG A 413 -30.42 7.81 -3.50
N TYR A 414 -30.14 8.96 -2.89
CA TYR A 414 -30.41 9.23 -1.48
C TYR A 414 -31.93 9.33 -1.22
N ASN A 415 -32.66 10.02 -2.08
CA ASN A 415 -34.13 10.11 -2.02
C ASN A 415 -34.80 8.75 -2.27
N HIS A 416 -34.17 7.86 -3.04
CA HIS A 416 -34.61 6.48 -3.27
C HIS A 416 -33.98 5.47 -2.30
N LEU A 417 -33.11 5.91 -1.38
CA LEU A 417 -32.62 5.13 -0.25
C LEU A 417 -33.72 5.07 0.81
N SER A 418 -34.89 4.61 0.41
CA SER A 418 -35.94 4.24 1.34
C SER A 418 -35.35 3.19 2.27
N THR A 419 -35.43 3.44 3.57
CA THR A 419 -35.06 2.47 4.60
C THR A 419 -36.01 1.27 4.61
N GLU A 420 -37.15 1.37 3.94
CA GLU A 420 -38.19 0.35 3.89
C GLU A 420 -37.72 -1.00 3.29
N PRO A 421 -37.09 -1.09 2.10
CA PRO A 421 -36.56 -2.35 1.57
C PRO A 421 -35.47 -2.97 2.46
N ILE A 422 -34.62 -2.15 3.08
CA ILE A 422 -33.56 -2.63 3.98
C ILE A 422 -34.19 -3.22 5.25
N VAL A 423 -35.14 -2.49 5.86
CA VAL A 423 -35.88 -2.95 7.03
C VAL A 423 -36.70 -4.20 6.71
N LYS A 424 -37.34 -4.27 5.53
CA LYS A 424 -38.07 -5.48 5.08
C LYS A 424 -37.15 -6.68 4.96
N GLN A 425 -35.96 -6.54 4.36
CA GLN A 425 -35.00 -7.64 4.28
C GLN A 425 -34.47 -8.06 5.66
N MET A 426 -34.20 -7.11 6.55
CA MET A 426 -33.82 -7.42 7.94
C MET A 426 -34.93 -8.20 8.67
N VAL A 427 -36.19 -7.78 8.53
CA VAL A 427 -37.33 -8.45 9.16
C VAL A 427 -37.51 -9.86 8.59
N ILE A 428 -37.36 -10.06 7.28
CA ILE A 428 -37.41 -11.40 6.66
C ILE A 428 -36.29 -12.29 7.21
N ALA A 429 -35.04 -11.81 7.23
CA ALA A 429 -33.91 -12.57 7.76
C ALA A 429 -34.10 -12.91 9.26
N MET A 430 -34.62 -11.98 10.05
CA MET A 430 -34.99 -12.24 11.44
C MET A 430 -36.08 -13.32 11.53
N GLN A 431 -37.13 -13.23 10.73
CA GLN A 431 -38.23 -14.20 10.72
C GLN A 431 -37.77 -15.59 10.28
N GLU A 432 -36.82 -15.70 9.35
CA GLU A 432 -36.23 -16.97 8.93
C GLU A 432 -35.35 -17.60 10.03
N MET A 433 -34.69 -16.79 10.87
CA MET A 433 -33.87 -17.28 11.98
C MET A 433 -34.65 -17.72 13.21
N TYR A 434 -35.85 -17.16 13.45
CA TYR A 434 -36.64 -17.43 14.66
C TYR A 434 -37.01 -18.92 14.87
N PRO A 435 -37.41 -19.68 13.83
CA PRO A 435 -37.64 -21.13 13.95
C PRO A 435 -36.40 -21.90 14.40
N HIS A 436 -35.22 -21.52 13.89
CA HIS A 436 -33.96 -22.16 14.25
C HIS A 436 -33.56 -21.83 15.70
N ALA A 437 -33.76 -20.59 16.13
CA ALA A 437 -33.53 -20.20 17.52
C ALA A 437 -34.40 -20.99 18.51
N SER A 438 -35.67 -21.24 18.15
CA SER A 438 -36.59 -22.04 18.98
C SER A 438 -36.14 -23.50 19.08
N LEU A 439 -35.69 -24.11 17.97
CA LEU A 439 -35.15 -25.48 17.97
C LEU A 439 -33.90 -25.59 18.85
N VAL A 440 -32.95 -24.66 18.70
CA VAL A 440 -31.74 -24.62 19.54
C VAL A 440 -32.10 -24.45 21.01
N GLN A 441 -33.07 -23.60 21.32
CA GLN A 441 -33.52 -23.37 22.70
C GLN A 441 -34.20 -24.61 23.32
N GLN A 442 -34.84 -25.46 22.51
CA GLN A 442 -35.38 -26.75 22.96
C GLN A 442 -34.30 -27.84 23.10
N GLU A 443 -33.25 -27.80 22.29
CA GLU A 443 -32.16 -28.78 22.34
C GLU A 443 -31.20 -28.56 23.52
N ILE A 444 -30.95 -27.32 23.92
CA ILE A 444 -30.05 -26.99 25.03
C ILE A 444 -30.38 -27.74 26.33
N PRO A 445 -31.64 -27.76 26.82
CA PRO A 445 -32.02 -28.55 28.00
C PRO A 445 -31.78 -30.06 27.83
N ILE A 446 -32.07 -30.60 26.64
CA ILE A 446 -31.88 -32.03 26.35
C ILE A 446 -30.39 -32.40 26.41
N ILE A 447 -29.53 -31.54 25.85
CA ILE A 447 -28.08 -31.70 25.90
C ILE A 447 -27.60 -31.60 27.36
N HIS A 448 -28.14 -30.65 28.13
CA HIS A 448 -27.79 -30.48 29.54
C HIS A 448 -28.16 -31.71 30.38
N ASP A 449 -29.35 -32.28 30.17
CA ASP A 449 -29.78 -33.51 30.84
C ASP A 449 -28.91 -34.71 30.49
N LYS A 450 -28.53 -34.87 29.21
CA LYS A 450 -27.60 -35.91 28.78
C LYS A 450 -26.24 -35.76 29.43
N LEU A 451 -25.73 -34.53 29.51
CA LEU A 451 -24.46 -34.22 30.16
C LEU A 451 -24.51 -34.58 31.65
N ASN A 452 -25.57 -34.19 32.36
CA ASN A 452 -25.73 -34.50 33.78
C ASN A 452 -25.78 -36.00 34.04
N ARG A 453 -26.46 -36.79 33.19
CA ARG A 453 -26.47 -38.25 33.28
C ARG A 453 -25.08 -38.87 33.07
N LEU A 454 -24.33 -38.36 32.09
CA LEU A 454 -22.97 -38.82 31.83
C LEU A 454 -22.04 -38.49 33.00
N THR A 455 -22.14 -37.29 33.56
CA THR A 455 -21.38 -36.89 34.75
C THR A 455 -21.69 -37.81 35.93
N SER A 456 -22.96 -38.09 36.22
CA SER A 456 -23.33 -39.02 37.30
C SER A 456 -22.83 -40.45 37.06
N ALA A 457 -22.89 -40.94 35.82
CA ALA A 457 -22.34 -42.25 35.47
C ALA A 457 -20.81 -42.29 35.64
N LEU A 458 -20.11 -41.23 35.26
CA LEU A 458 -18.67 -41.10 35.44
C LEU A 458 -18.28 -41.08 36.92
N ASP A 459 -19.01 -40.33 37.74
CA ASP A 459 -18.79 -40.28 39.20
C ASP A 459 -19.01 -41.65 39.85
N SER A 460 -20.02 -42.41 39.40
CA SER A 460 -20.25 -43.78 39.83
C SER A 460 -19.05 -44.68 39.48
N VAL A 461 -18.59 -44.65 38.23
CA VAL A 461 -17.43 -45.46 37.79
C VAL A 461 -16.18 -45.07 38.56
N ARG A 462 -15.97 -43.77 38.83
CA ARG A 462 -14.85 -43.28 39.63
C ARG A 462 -14.90 -43.81 41.06
N SER A 463 -16.09 -43.84 41.66
CA SER A 463 -16.30 -44.44 42.98
C SER A 463 -15.98 -45.94 42.97
N ASP A 464 -16.45 -46.68 41.96
CA ASP A 464 -16.19 -48.11 41.82
C ASP A 464 -14.70 -48.42 41.64
N ILE A 465 -13.99 -47.61 40.83
CA ILE A 465 -12.53 -47.73 40.66
C ILE A 465 -11.82 -47.48 41.98
N SER A 466 -12.21 -46.43 42.72
CA SER A 466 -11.59 -46.13 44.02
C SER A 466 -11.83 -47.26 45.03
N ALA A 467 -13.04 -47.83 45.07
CA ALA A 467 -13.35 -48.98 45.91
C ALA A 467 -12.51 -50.21 45.53
N ALA A 468 -12.43 -50.52 44.23
CA ALA A 468 -11.61 -51.62 43.72
C ALA A 468 -10.12 -51.41 44.06
N GLU A 469 -9.61 -50.19 43.92
CA GLU A 469 -8.22 -49.87 44.22
C GLU A 469 -7.90 -49.99 45.71
N ASN A 470 -8.83 -49.59 46.59
CA ASN A 470 -8.72 -49.81 48.02
C ASN A 470 -8.69 -51.31 48.36
N THR A 471 -9.57 -52.13 47.75
CA THR A 471 -9.55 -53.58 47.97
C THR A 471 -8.27 -54.25 47.47
N ARG A 472 -7.75 -53.81 46.30
CA ARG A 472 -6.48 -54.29 45.76
C ARG A 472 -5.30 -53.92 46.67
N SER A 473 -5.29 -52.70 47.19
CA SER A 473 -4.23 -52.23 48.10
C SER A 473 -4.25 -53.00 49.42
N ALA A 474 -5.43 -53.28 49.97
CA ALA A 474 -5.57 -54.15 51.14
C ALA A 474 -5.02 -55.56 50.88
N LEU A 475 -5.38 -56.18 49.75
CA LEU A 475 -4.87 -57.50 49.37
C LEU A 475 -3.34 -57.52 49.22
N ILE A 476 -2.76 -56.48 48.59
CA ILE A 476 -1.30 -56.37 48.44
C ILE A 476 -0.62 -56.25 49.81
N SER A 477 -1.22 -55.47 50.74
CA SER A 477 -0.73 -55.38 52.11
C SER A 477 -0.74 -56.74 52.81
N ASP A 478 -1.84 -57.48 52.70
CA ASP A 478 -1.98 -58.82 53.29
C ASP A 478 -0.97 -59.81 52.69
N MET A 479 -0.81 -59.83 51.36
CA MET A 479 0.18 -60.67 50.68
C MET A 479 1.61 -60.31 51.07
N THR A 480 1.91 -59.04 51.29
CA THR A 480 3.23 -58.57 51.72
C THR A 480 3.51 -59.03 53.15
N ALA A 481 2.54 -58.87 54.05
CA ALA A 481 2.64 -59.36 55.42
C ALA A 481 2.86 -60.88 55.48
N GLU A 482 2.13 -61.63 54.65
CA GLU A 482 2.26 -63.09 54.57
C GLU A 482 3.61 -63.52 53.99
N ARG A 483 4.10 -62.82 52.97
CA ARG A 483 5.46 -63.02 52.43
C ARG A 483 6.51 -62.79 53.51
N ASP A 484 6.39 -61.72 54.29
CA ASP A 484 7.34 -61.39 55.35
C ASP A 484 7.30 -62.43 56.48
N ARG A 485 6.10 -62.93 56.82
CA ARG A 485 5.91 -64.07 57.75
C ARG A 485 6.63 -65.33 57.25
N MET A 486 6.42 -65.70 55.99
CA MET A 486 7.10 -66.86 55.39
C MET A 486 8.62 -66.67 55.34
N ALA A 487 9.11 -65.46 55.02
CA ALA A 487 10.54 -65.16 55.02
C ALA A 487 11.16 -65.37 56.42
N GLN A 488 10.47 -64.95 57.49
CA GLN A 488 10.92 -65.19 58.86
C GLN A 488 10.91 -66.68 59.22
N GLU A 489 9.90 -67.45 58.80
CA GLU A 489 9.88 -68.90 58.97
C GLU A 489 11.05 -69.59 58.26
N ILE A 490 11.38 -69.17 57.03
CA ILE A 490 12.53 -69.68 56.27
C ILE A 490 13.84 -69.37 57.00
N ILE A 491 14.01 -68.16 57.53
CA ILE A 491 15.20 -67.78 58.31
C ILE A 491 15.31 -68.67 59.56
N SER A 492 14.20 -68.90 60.28
CA SER A 492 14.17 -69.78 61.45
C SER A 492 14.52 -71.24 61.10
N LEU A 493 13.96 -71.76 60.00
CA LEU A 493 14.28 -73.12 59.53
C LEU A 493 15.74 -73.24 59.08
N THR A 494 16.28 -72.24 58.41
CA THR A 494 17.69 -72.21 57.99
C THR A 494 18.62 -72.25 59.21
N SER A 495 18.33 -71.46 60.24
CA SER A 495 19.07 -71.50 61.51
C SER A 495 19.03 -72.88 62.18
N LYS A 496 17.85 -73.55 62.20
CA LYS A 496 17.74 -74.93 62.71
C LYS A 496 18.54 -75.94 61.87
N ILE A 497 18.59 -75.76 60.55
CA ILE A 497 19.40 -76.61 59.66
C ILE A 497 20.90 -76.42 59.97
N GLU A 498 21.35 -75.19 60.21
CA GLU A 498 22.73 -74.91 60.61
C GLU A 498 23.08 -75.55 61.96
N GLU A 499 22.17 -75.48 62.95
CA GLU A 499 22.32 -76.16 64.24
C GLU A 499 22.45 -77.69 64.06
N LEU A 500 21.59 -78.30 63.24
CA LEU A 500 21.67 -79.73 62.91
C LEU A 500 22.99 -80.07 62.21
N GLY A 501 23.46 -79.22 61.29
CA GLY A 501 24.77 -79.35 60.66
C GLY A 501 25.92 -79.32 61.68
N SER A 502 25.83 -78.44 62.68
CA SER A 502 26.78 -78.41 63.81
C SER A 502 26.76 -79.71 64.61
N VAL A 503 25.58 -80.23 64.95
CA VAL A 503 25.43 -81.52 65.65
C VAL A 503 26.01 -82.66 64.82
N GLN A 504 25.75 -82.69 63.52
CA GLN A 504 26.32 -83.70 62.60
C GLN A 504 27.85 -83.62 62.56
N SER A 505 28.43 -82.41 62.55
CA SER A 505 29.89 -82.24 62.59
C SER A 505 30.51 -82.77 63.89
N LYS A 506 29.84 -82.55 65.04
CA LYS A 506 30.25 -83.09 66.35
C LYS A 506 30.14 -84.61 66.38
N LEU A 507 29.06 -85.19 65.85
CA LEU A 507 28.88 -86.64 65.73
C LEU A 507 30.00 -87.28 64.90
N ASN A 508 30.31 -86.71 63.73
CA ASN A 508 31.41 -87.17 62.88
C ASN A 508 32.77 -87.07 63.60
N GLY A 509 32.97 -86.03 64.42
CA GLY A 509 34.16 -85.90 65.27
C GLY A 509 34.27 -87.02 66.31
N ILE A 510 33.16 -87.32 67.01
CA ILE A 510 33.09 -88.44 67.96
C ILE A 510 33.34 -89.78 67.25
N GLU A 511 32.74 -89.99 66.07
CA GLU A 511 32.95 -91.21 65.29
C GLU A 511 34.43 -91.40 64.93
N LYS A 512 35.12 -90.34 64.48
CA LYS A 512 36.56 -90.37 64.21
C LYS A 512 37.38 -90.71 65.45
N VAL A 513 37.06 -90.11 66.60
CA VAL A 513 37.73 -90.41 67.88
C VAL A 513 37.50 -91.86 68.30
N LEU A 514 36.27 -92.37 68.15
CA LEU A 514 35.95 -93.77 68.45
C LEU A 514 36.68 -94.73 67.53
N ARG A 515 36.71 -94.48 66.21
CA ARG A 515 37.50 -95.27 65.26
C ARG A 515 38.98 -95.28 65.65
N SER A 516 39.56 -94.11 65.92
CA SER A 516 40.96 -94.01 66.35
C SER A 516 41.24 -94.78 67.65
N ARG A 517 40.36 -94.71 68.65
CA ARG A 517 40.50 -95.48 69.90
C ARG A 517 40.32 -96.98 69.66
N MET A 518 39.45 -97.37 68.75
CA MET A 518 39.25 -98.77 68.38
C MET A 518 40.50 -99.33 67.69
N ASP A 519 41.08 -98.60 66.75
CA ASP A 519 42.35 -98.95 66.10
C ASP A 519 43.50 -99.03 67.13
N GLU A 520 43.53 -98.13 68.11
CA GLU A 520 44.52 -98.16 69.21
C GLU A 520 44.33 -99.40 70.10
N VAL A 521 43.09 -99.72 70.49
CA VAL A 521 42.79 -100.95 71.25
C VAL A 521 43.15 -102.19 70.44
N GLU A 522 42.83 -102.23 69.16
CA GLU A 522 43.17 -103.35 68.27
C GLU A 522 44.69 -103.53 68.17
N ASN A 523 45.45 -102.44 68.04
CA ASN A 523 46.91 -102.46 68.08
C ASN A 523 47.46 -102.91 69.44
N VAL A 524 46.90 -102.46 70.57
CA VAL A 524 47.30 -102.89 71.92
C VAL A 524 47.00 -104.37 72.14
N VAL A 525 45.85 -104.86 71.68
CA VAL A 525 45.50 -106.29 71.74
C VAL A 525 46.46 -107.09 70.87
N ALA A 526 46.70 -106.67 69.63
CA ALA A 526 47.64 -107.34 68.72
C ALA A 526 49.06 -107.40 69.29
N THR A 527 49.56 -106.31 69.87
CA THR A 527 50.90 -106.25 70.50
C THR A 527 50.98 -107.08 71.78
N ASN A 528 49.94 -107.08 72.63
CA ASN A 528 49.87 -107.97 73.79
C ASN A 528 49.79 -109.45 73.38
N LEU A 529 49.01 -109.78 72.36
CA LEU A 529 48.90 -111.14 71.82
C LEU A 529 50.27 -111.60 71.28
N ALA A 530 50.95 -110.74 70.52
CA ALA A 530 52.30 -111.00 70.02
C ALA A 530 53.31 -111.20 71.17
N SER A 531 53.21 -110.40 72.24
CA SER A 531 54.05 -110.54 73.45
C SER A 531 53.75 -111.84 74.23
N VAL A 532 52.49 -112.29 74.29
CA VAL A 532 52.11 -113.59 74.88
C VAL A 532 52.68 -114.74 74.03
N MET A 533 52.58 -114.66 72.71
CA MET A 533 53.17 -115.66 71.81
C MET A 533 54.70 -115.73 71.94
N LEU A 534 55.38 -114.59 72.04
CA LEU A 534 56.83 -114.51 72.29
C LEU A 534 57.26 -115.07 73.66
N ASN A 535 56.40 -114.99 74.68
CA ASN A 535 56.66 -115.57 76.00
C ASN A 535 56.34 -117.07 76.08
N VAL A 536 55.45 -117.57 75.21
CA VAL A 536 55.20 -119.03 75.05
C VAL A 536 56.39 -119.70 74.36
N ASP A 537 57.03 -119.03 73.39
CA ASP A 537 58.24 -119.55 72.73
C ASP A 537 59.48 -119.62 73.65
N LYS A 538 59.49 -118.94 74.80
CA LYS A 538 60.59 -119.01 75.79
C LYS A 538 60.39 -120.09 76.87
N ARG A 539 59.33 -120.90 76.82
CA ARG A 539 58.98 -121.86 77.87
C ARG A 539 58.76 -123.31 77.42
N LEU A 540 59.33 -123.72 76.28
CA LEU A 540 59.41 -125.15 75.94
C LEU A 540 60.84 -125.57 75.54
N PRO A 541 61.35 -126.69 76.08
CA PRO A 541 62.77 -127.05 76.14
C PRO A 541 63.30 -127.67 74.84
N PRO A 542 64.64 -127.64 74.63
CA PRO A 542 65.29 -128.33 73.53
C PRO A 542 65.21 -129.85 73.72
N GLN A 543 64.52 -130.54 72.80
CA GLN A 543 64.84 -131.92 72.48
C GLN A 543 65.85 -131.93 71.34
N ASN A 544 67.12 -132.07 71.71
CA ASN A 544 68.16 -132.69 70.88
C ASN A 544 68.36 -134.12 71.41
N PRO A 545 68.85 -135.08 70.60
CA PRO A 545 69.79 -136.06 71.12
C PRO A 545 71.14 -135.42 71.48
#